data_AF-A0A9E2CDP5-F1
#
_entry.id   AF-A0A9E2CDP5-F1
#
_cell.length_a   1.000
_cell.length_b   1.000
_cell.length_c   1.000
_cell.angle_alpha   90.00
_cell.angle_beta   90.00
_cell.angle_gamma   90.00
#
_symmetry.space_group_name_H-M   'P 1'
#
loop_
_entity.id
_entity.type
_entity.pdbx_description
1 polymer ?
#
loop_
_entity_poly.entity_id
_entity_poly.type
_entity_poly.pdbx_seq_one_letter_code
_entity_poly.pdbx_strand_id
1 'polypeptide(L)'
;MENKHKDTIMQKLLWLAVIVSIGIGGYCALYSLSKQNEDRKKQEVLKKTSLEVEKCVKEIEAVCEKADSLKQANKLIQHKILWIDMIGKPAAPVLIKKFKNKKKNILFRIIMAELLSMTMNPEVVPEIIKVSGDLSESLEIRISAVIILGKINDESAVPALEEILNKEPLELQMPAAYALGEMRSEEAMDILNEKLLKGCDPQLEKEIKIALAKKGTRNKDKGPWWPGKEPVPTDS
;
A
#
# COMPACT_ATOMS: atom_id res chain seq x y z
N MET A 1 68.36 34.02 3.44
CA MET A 1 67.37 34.17 2.34
C MET A 1 66.39 33.00 2.25
N GLU A 2 66.70 31.83 2.82
CA GLU A 2 65.90 30.61 2.70
C GLU A 2 64.53 30.65 3.41
N ASN A 3 64.43 31.29 4.60
CA ASN A 3 63.15 31.40 5.33
C ASN A 3 62.11 32.25 4.60
N LYS A 4 62.51 33.39 4.03
CA LYS A 4 61.59 34.30 3.32
C LYS A 4 60.97 33.65 2.08
N HIS A 5 61.71 32.74 1.42
CA HIS A 5 61.22 31.99 0.28
C HIS A 5 60.24 30.86 0.71
N LYS A 6 60.54 30.16 1.80
CA LYS A 6 59.63 29.15 2.41
C LYS A 6 58.31 29.78 2.88
N ASP A 7 58.36 30.96 3.48
CA ASP A 7 57.16 31.69 3.92
C ASP A 7 56.27 32.12 2.74
N THR A 8 56.88 32.54 1.63
CA THR A 8 56.15 32.93 0.41
C THR A 8 55.47 31.72 -0.24
N ILE A 9 56.13 30.55 -0.23
CA ILE A 9 55.56 29.29 -0.72
C ILE A 9 54.42 28.84 0.19
N MET A 10 54.60 28.91 1.52
CA MET A 10 53.58 28.55 2.49
C MET A 10 52.32 29.44 2.35
N GLN A 11 52.49 30.75 2.14
CA GLN A 11 51.36 31.66 1.86
C GLN A 11 50.64 31.32 0.55
N LYS A 12 51.36 30.98 -0.52
CA LYS A 12 50.74 30.54 -1.78
C LYS A 12 49.96 29.24 -1.61
N LEU A 13 50.49 28.29 -0.82
CA LEU A 13 49.80 27.03 -0.51
C LEU A 13 48.55 27.27 0.36
N LEU A 14 48.61 28.19 1.32
CA LEU A 14 47.46 28.63 2.10
C LEU A 14 46.37 29.27 1.22
N TRP A 15 46.74 30.15 0.29
CA TRP A 15 45.81 30.74 -0.67
C TRP A 15 45.20 29.70 -1.61
N LEU A 16 45.99 28.74 -2.10
CA LEU A 16 45.47 27.64 -2.91
C LEU A 16 44.51 26.75 -2.12
N ALA A 17 44.82 26.43 -0.87
CA ALA A 17 43.92 25.66 0.00
C ALA A 17 42.59 26.39 0.23
N VAL A 18 42.64 27.71 0.48
CA VAL A 18 41.43 28.54 0.63
C VAL A 18 40.60 28.55 -0.65
N ILE A 19 41.21 28.72 -1.82
CA ILE A 19 40.52 28.71 -3.12
C ILE A 19 39.85 27.36 -3.38
N VAL A 20 40.55 26.25 -3.11
CA VAL A 20 40.02 24.90 -3.26
C VAL A 20 38.85 24.65 -2.30
N SER A 21 38.95 25.07 -1.04
CA SER A 21 37.87 24.94 -0.05
C SER A 21 36.63 25.75 -0.44
N ILE A 22 36.80 26.97 -0.96
CA ILE A 22 35.70 27.80 -1.47
C ILE A 22 35.06 27.15 -2.71
N GLY A 23 35.87 26.59 -3.61
CA GLY A 23 35.39 25.88 -4.80
C GLY A 23 34.57 24.64 -4.47
N ILE A 24 35.05 23.81 -3.53
CA ILE A 24 34.33 22.62 -3.06
C ILE A 24 33.03 23.02 -2.34
N GLY A 25 33.09 24.02 -1.45
CA GLY A 25 31.91 24.55 -0.75
C GLY A 25 30.86 25.13 -1.70
N GLY A 26 31.28 25.88 -2.72
CA GLY A 26 30.41 26.42 -3.76
C GLY A 26 29.78 25.32 -4.62
N TYR A 27 30.54 24.29 -5.00
CA TYR A 27 30.02 23.15 -5.74
C TYR A 27 28.99 22.35 -4.93
N CYS A 28 29.27 22.06 -3.65
CA CYS A 28 28.31 21.43 -2.75
C CYS A 28 27.03 22.27 -2.57
N ALA A 29 27.16 23.60 -2.45
CA ALA A 29 26.01 24.49 -2.36
C ALA A 29 25.15 24.45 -3.64
N LEU A 30 25.77 24.56 -4.82
CA LEU A 30 25.06 24.48 -6.10
C LEU A 30 24.42 23.10 -6.33
N TYR A 31 25.11 22.02 -5.97
CA TYR A 31 24.55 20.66 -6.03
C TYR A 31 23.35 20.50 -5.09
N SER A 32 23.43 21.01 -3.85
CA SER A 32 22.33 20.97 -2.90
C SER A 32 21.12 21.82 -3.35
N LEU A 33 21.36 22.99 -3.93
CA LEU A 33 20.33 23.86 -4.50
C LEU A 33 19.67 23.25 -5.74
N SER A 34 20.46 22.60 -6.60
CA SER A 34 19.96 21.86 -7.76
C SER A 34 19.02 20.73 -7.32
N LYS A 35 19.46 19.92 -6.34
CA LYS A 35 18.66 18.83 -5.75
C LYS A 35 17.37 19.36 -5.10
N GLN A 36 17.46 20.42 -4.30
CA GLN A 36 16.28 21.07 -3.71
C GLN A 36 15.29 21.59 -4.75
N ASN A 37 15.76 22.14 -5.86
CA ASN A 37 14.88 22.60 -6.93
C ASN A 37 14.19 21.44 -7.65
N GLU A 38 14.88 20.32 -7.85
CA GLU A 38 14.28 19.11 -8.42
C GLU A 38 13.23 18.50 -7.48
N ASP A 39 13.54 18.41 -6.18
CA ASP A 39 12.62 17.94 -5.15
C ASP A 39 11.38 18.85 -5.02
N ARG A 40 11.56 20.18 -5.12
CA ARG A 40 10.46 21.15 -5.13
C ARG A 40 9.51 20.92 -6.32
N LYS A 41 10.07 20.72 -7.53
CA LYS A 41 9.27 20.42 -8.73
C LYS A 41 8.51 19.09 -8.59
N LYS A 42 9.15 18.05 -8.05
CA LYS A 42 8.50 16.75 -7.77
C LYS A 42 7.35 16.92 -6.78
N GLN A 43 7.55 17.67 -5.70
CA GLN A 43 6.50 17.96 -4.72
C GLN A 43 5.33 18.76 -5.32
N GLU A 44 5.58 19.68 -6.23
CA GLU A 44 4.53 20.45 -6.91
C GLU A 44 3.67 19.56 -7.81
N VAL A 45 4.29 18.65 -8.58
CA VAL A 45 3.58 17.65 -9.39
C VAL A 45 2.78 16.69 -8.50
N LEU A 46 3.33 16.24 -7.38
CA LEU A 46 2.63 15.40 -6.40
C LEU A 46 1.42 16.13 -5.78
N LYS A 47 1.55 17.42 -5.48
CA LYS A 47 0.43 18.24 -4.99
C LYS A 47 -0.67 18.35 -6.05
N LYS A 48 -0.31 18.65 -7.29
CA LYS A 48 -1.28 18.77 -8.39
C LYS A 48 -2.01 17.44 -8.64
N THR A 49 -1.28 16.33 -8.70
CA THR A 49 -1.87 14.99 -8.85
C THR A 49 -2.76 14.62 -7.67
N SER A 50 -2.33 14.90 -6.42
CA SER A 50 -3.17 14.66 -5.24
C SER A 50 -4.49 15.45 -5.29
N LEU A 51 -4.49 16.68 -5.81
CA LEU A 51 -5.69 17.48 -6.00
C LEU A 51 -6.63 16.90 -7.06
N GLU A 52 -6.08 16.38 -8.16
CA GLU A 52 -6.86 15.71 -9.21
C GLU A 52 -7.48 14.41 -8.69
N VAL A 53 -6.73 13.62 -7.92
CA VAL A 53 -7.23 12.42 -7.23
C VAL A 53 -8.35 12.79 -6.26
N GLU A 54 -8.19 13.85 -5.46
CA GLU A 54 -9.24 14.31 -4.54
C GLU A 54 -10.53 14.70 -5.25
N LYS A 55 -10.45 15.35 -6.42
CA LYS A 55 -11.63 15.68 -7.24
C LYS A 55 -12.32 14.41 -7.72
N CYS A 56 -11.56 13.47 -8.28
CA CYS A 56 -12.10 12.19 -8.75
C CYS A 56 -12.77 11.41 -7.61
N VAL A 57 -12.14 11.36 -6.44
CA VAL A 57 -12.69 10.69 -5.25
C VAL A 57 -13.98 11.34 -4.76
N LYS A 58 -14.11 12.68 -4.81
CA LYS A 58 -15.38 13.37 -4.50
C LYS A 58 -16.49 13.00 -5.48
N GLU A 59 -16.16 12.81 -6.76
CA GLU A 59 -17.14 12.36 -7.74
C GLU A 59 -17.56 10.90 -7.50
N ILE A 60 -16.62 10.03 -7.10
CA ILE A 60 -16.94 8.65 -6.66
C ILE A 60 -17.85 8.69 -5.43
N GLU A 61 -17.57 9.57 -4.47
CA GLU A 61 -18.37 9.76 -3.26
C GLU A 61 -19.82 10.11 -3.60
N ALA A 62 -20.03 11.10 -4.47
CA ALA A 62 -21.35 11.51 -4.94
C ALA A 62 -22.10 10.40 -5.71
N VAL A 63 -21.38 9.52 -6.41
CA VAL A 63 -21.98 8.34 -7.06
C VAL A 63 -22.39 7.30 -6.01
N CYS A 64 -21.55 7.06 -5.01
CA CYS A 64 -21.83 6.09 -3.94
C CYS A 64 -23.02 6.52 -3.07
N GLU A 65 -23.23 7.82 -2.85
CA GLU A 65 -24.38 8.35 -2.12
C GLU A 65 -25.72 8.08 -2.82
N LYS A 66 -25.70 7.94 -4.16
CA LYS A 66 -26.91 7.74 -4.99
C LYS A 66 -27.08 6.30 -5.46
N ALA A 67 -26.12 5.44 -5.20
CA ALA A 67 -26.12 4.07 -5.71
C ALA A 67 -26.87 3.15 -4.74
N ASP A 68 -27.79 2.36 -5.28
CA ASP A 68 -28.56 1.37 -4.51
C ASP A 68 -27.74 0.09 -4.27
N SER A 69 -26.71 -0.15 -5.08
CA SER A 69 -25.87 -1.35 -4.97
C SER A 69 -24.41 -1.10 -5.40
N LEU A 70 -23.49 -1.91 -4.85
CA LEU A 70 -22.07 -1.91 -5.24
C LEU A 70 -21.88 -2.16 -6.74
N LYS A 71 -22.68 -3.05 -7.32
CA LYS A 71 -22.61 -3.37 -8.75
C LYS A 71 -22.96 -2.16 -9.63
N GLN A 72 -23.98 -1.40 -9.24
CA GLN A 72 -24.38 -0.18 -9.93
C GLN A 72 -23.32 0.91 -9.77
N ALA A 73 -22.82 1.13 -8.55
CA ALA A 73 -21.74 2.08 -8.28
C ALA A 73 -20.51 1.75 -9.12
N ASN A 74 -20.04 0.49 -9.06
CA ASN A 74 -18.88 0.02 -9.80
C ASN A 74 -19.04 0.24 -11.30
N LYS A 75 -20.21 -0.04 -11.89
CA LYS A 75 -20.45 0.21 -13.32
C LYS A 75 -20.27 1.69 -13.70
N LEU A 76 -20.73 2.61 -12.85
CA LEU A 76 -20.67 4.05 -13.09
C LEU A 76 -19.25 4.61 -12.91
N ILE A 77 -18.47 4.04 -11.99
CA ILE A 77 -17.14 4.52 -11.65
C ILE A 77 -16.00 3.76 -12.35
N GLN A 78 -16.27 2.77 -13.21
CA GLN A 78 -15.23 1.95 -13.86
C GLN A 78 -14.09 2.78 -14.48
N HIS A 79 -14.44 3.82 -15.25
CA HIS A 79 -13.44 4.70 -15.88
C HIS A 79 -12.59 5.47 -14.86
N LYS A 80 -13.16 5.78 -13.68
CA LYS A 80 -12.46 6.45 -12.57
C LYS A 80 -11.51 5.50 -11.86
N ILE A 81 -11.93 4.25 -11.68
CA ILE A 81 -11.08 3.18 -11.12
C ILE A 81 -9.84 3.02 -12.01
N LEU A 82 -10.05 2.86 -13.32
CA LEU A 82 -8.96 2.73 -14.28
C LEU A 82 -8.03 3.96 -14.28
N TRP A 83 -8.59 5.16 -14.21
CA TRP A 83 -7.77 6.37 -14.15
C TRP A 83 -6.94 6.46 -12.86
N ILE A 84 -7.48 6.06 -11.70
CA ILE A 84 -6.73 6.00 -10.44
C ILE A 84 -5.64 4.91 -10.48
N ASP A 85 -5.92 3.78 -11.11
CA ASP A 85 -4.94 2.71 -11.34
C ASP A 85 -3.75 3.21 -12.17
N MET A 86 -4.00 4.00 -13.22
CA MET A 86 -2.96 4.65 -14.01
C MET A 86 -2.08 5.62 -13.21
N ILE A 87 -2.63 6.25 -12.15
CA ILE A 87 -1.84 7.10 -11.25
C ILE A 87 -0.95 6.23 -10.35
N GLY A 88 -1.50 5.15 -9.79
CA GLY A 88 -0.79 4.21 -8.93
C GLY A 88 -0.46 4.79 -7.55
N LYS A 89 0.78 4.59 -7.08
CA LYS A 89 1.24 4.92 -5.71
C LYS A 89 0.93 6.35 -5.22
N PRO A 90 1.05 7.41 -6.05
CA PRO A 90 0.72 8.78 -5.64
C PRO A 90 -0.73 8.98 -5.19
N ALA A 91 -1.67 8.11 -5.59
CA ALA A 91 -3.07 8.19 -5.14
C ALA A 91 -3.27 7.66 -3.71
N ALA A 92 -2.38 6.79 -3.23
CA ALA A 92 -2.55 6.06 -1.97
C ALA A 92 -2.78 6.96 -0.73
N PRO A 93 -2.07 8.09 -0.54
CA PRO A 93 -2.27 8.97 0.62
C PRO A 93 -3.68 9.60 0.69
N VAL A 94 -4.28 9.90 -0.47
CA VAL A 94 -5.63 10.45 -0.54
C VAL A 94 -6.65 9.37 -0.20
N LEU A 95 -6.47 8.18 -0.76
CA LEU A 95 -7.39 7.06 -0.59
C LEU A 95 -7.40 6.53 0.86
N ILE A 96 -6.24 6.40 1.51
CA ILE A 96 -6.15 5.91 2.91
C ILE A 96 -6.86 6.87 3.87
N LYS A 97 -6.72 8.18 3.64
CA LYS A 97 -7.40 9.21 4.44
C LYS A 97 -8.92 9.10 4.35
N LYS A 98 -9.45 8.70 3.19
CA LYS A 98 -10.88 8.53 2.95
C LYS A 98 -11.39 7.19 3.49
N PHE A 99 -10.63 6.13 3.29
CA PHE A 99 -10.93 4.79 3.82
C PHE A 99 -11.06 4.78 5.34
N LYS A 100 -10.17 5.48 6.06
CA LYS A 100 -10.20 5.58 7.54
C LYS A 100 -11.34 6.44 8.10
N ASN A 101 -12.05 7.19 7.27
CA ASN A 101 -13.04 8.13 7.77
C ASN A 101 -14.36 7.40 8.09
N LYS A 102 -14.55 7.06 9.37
CA LYS A 102 -15.74 6.40 9.91
C LYS A 102 -17.06 7.12 9.63
N LYS A 103 -17.04 8.43 9.34
CA LYS A 103 -18.26 9.20 9.00
C LYS A 103 -18.74 8.95 7.57
N LYS A 104 -17.94 8.28 6.73
CA LYS A 104 -18.27 8.04 5.33
C LYS A 104 -19.07 6.75 5.18
N ASN A 105 -19.90 6.73 4.14
CA ASN A 105 -20.69 5.57 3.77
C ASN A 105 -19.80 4.31 3.60
N ILE A 106 -20.25 3.17 4.12
CA ILE A 106 -19.51 1.90 4.09
C ILE A 106 -19.15 1.50 2.66
N LEU A 107 -20.09 1.63 1.71
CA LEU A 107 -19.87 1.34 0.29
C LEU A 107 -18.71 2.15 -0.28
N PHE A 108 -18.72 3.45 -0.02
CA PHE A 108 -17.66 4.35 -0.47
C PHE A 108 -16.31 3.94 0.12
N ARG A 109 -16.26 3.59 1.41
CA ARG A 109 -15.03 3.12 2.06
C ARG A 109 -14.53 1.81 1.46
N ILE A 110 -15.41 0.86 1.14
CA ILE A 110 -15.05 -0.40 0.47
C ILE A 110 -14.46 -0.11 -0.93
N ILE A 111 -15.02 0.83 -1.69
CA ILE A 111 -14.46 1.23 -2.99
C ILE A 111 -13.08 1.88 -2.80
N MET A 112 -12.90 2.71 -1.77
CA MET A 112 -11.56 3.26 -1.44
C MET A 112 -10.57 2.15 -1.10
N ALA A 113 -11.02 1.08 -0.43
CA ALA A 113 -10.19 -0.09 -0.14
C ALA A 113 -9.77 -0.86 -1.41
N GLU A 114 -10.69 -1.04 -2.34
CA GLU A 114 -10.42 -1.65 -3.64
C GLU A 114 -9.35 -0.85 -4.40
N LEU A 115 -9.52 0.48 -4.47
CA LEU A 115 -8.57 1.37 -5.11
C LEU A 115 -7.19 1.36 -4.44
N LEU A 116 -7.15 1.34 -3.10
CA LEU A 116 -5.89 1.23 -2.34
C LEU A 116 -5.13 -0.04 -2.70
N SER A 117 -5.84 -1.15 -2.83
CA SER A 117 -5.25 -2.44 -3.21
C SER A 117 -4.56 -2.39 -4.58
N MET A 118 -5.14 -1.65 -5.54
CA MET A 118 -4.58 -1.47 -6.89
C MET A 118 -3.30 -0.62 -6.87
N THR A 119 -3.17 0.33 -5.94
CA THR A 119 -1.97 1.18 -5.86
C THR A 119 -0.70 0.41 -5.49
N MET A 120 -0.82 -0.77 -4.85
CA MET A 120 0.29 -1.57 -4.34
C MET A 120 1.35 -0.74 -3.58
N ASN A 121 0.92 0.25 -2.79
CA ASN A 121 1.82 1.11 -2.04
C ASN A 121 2.05 0.56 -0.62
N PRO A 122 3.24 0.04 -0.29
CA PRO A 122 3.55 -0.49 1.04
C PRO A 122 3.48 0.56 2.16
N GLU A 123 3.63 1.85 1.85
CA GLU A 123 3.62 2.92 2.85
C GLU A 123 2.29 3.03 3.62
N VAL A 124 1.20 2.48 3.07
CA VAL A 124 -0.12 2.49 3.73
C VAL A 124 -0.31 1.31 4.68
N VAL A 125 0.53 0.27 4.63
CA VAL A 125 0.39 -0.99 5.39
C VAL A 125 0.24 -0.73 6.90
N PRO A 126 1.06 0.11 7.57
CA PRO A 126 0.90 0.37 9.00
C PRO A 126 -0.46 0.97 9.36
N GLU A 127 -1.04 1.77 8.47
CA GLU A 127 -2.36 2.37 8.68
C GLU A 127 -3.50 1.38 8.41
N ILE A 128 -3.30 0.44 7.48
CA ILE A 128 -4.27 -0.64 7.22
C ILE A 128 -4.30 -1.65 8.37
N ILE A 129 -3.14 -2.01 8.94
CA ILE A 129 -3.05 -2.89 10.13
C ILE A 129 -3.86 -2.31 11.30
N LYS A 130 -3.79 -0.99 11.51
CA LYS A 130 -4.59 -0.33 12.55
C LYS A 130 -6.09 -0.48 12.29
N VAL A 131 -6.54 -0.42 11.03
CA VAL A 131 -7.96 -0.55 10.68
C VAL A 131 -8.44 -2.01 10.81
N SER A 132 -7.63 -2.99 10.44
CA SER A 132 -8.01 -4.42 10.58
C SER A 132 -8.16 -4.84 12.04
N GLY A 133 -7.35 -4.28 12.95
CA GLY A 133 -7.42 -4.51 14.39
C GLY A 133 -8.42 -3.63 15.17
N ASP A 134 -9.08 -2.66 14.55
CA ASP A 134 -9.98 -1.73 15.24
C ASP A 134 -11.36 -2.36 15.47
N LEU A 135 -11.64 -2.78 16.71
CA LEU A 135 -12.92 -3.39 17.10
C LEU A 135 -14.12 -2.42 17.00
N SER A 136 -13.88 -1.12 16.86
CA SER A 136 -14.96 -0.15 16.64
C SER A 136 -15.31 0.05 15.16
N GLU A 137 -14.59 -0.61 14.24
CA GLU A 137 -14.94 -0.68 12.83
C GLU A 137 -15.95 -1.79 12.54
N SER A 138 -16.71 -1.62 11.44
CA SER A 138 -17.60 -2.68 10.99
C SER A 138 -16.80 -3.87 10.43
N LEU A 139 -17.38 -5.07 10.54
CA LEU A 139 -16.72 -6.30 10.08
C LEU A 139 -16.34 -6.21 8.59
N GLU A 140 -17.17 -5.61 7.75
CA GLU A 140 -16.92 -5.41 6.32
C GLU A 140 -15.68 -4.55 6.05
N ILE A 141 -15.46 -3.52 6.88
CA ILE A 141 -14.28 -2.65 6.77
C ILE A 141 -13.02 -3.37 7.25
N ARG A 142 -13.12 -4.13 8.35
CA ARG A 142 -12.01 -4.94 8.86
C ARG A 142 -11.59 -6.01 7.85
N ILE A 143 -12.55 -6.72 7.26
CA ILE A 143 -12.33 -7.68 6.18
C ILE A 143 -11.66 -6.99 4.98
N SER A 144 -12.16 -5.82 4.57
CA SER A 144 -11.57 -5.05 3.47
C SER A 144 -10.11 -4.67 3.75
N ALA A 145 -9.79 -4.27 4.99
CA ALA A 145 -8.42 -3.99 5.43
C ALA A 145 -7.51 -5.23 5.30
N VAL A 146 -7.96 -6.40 5.77
CA VAL A 146 -7.20 -7.65 5.65
C VAL A 146 -6.92 -8.03 4.19
N ILE A 147 -7.90 -7.85 3.30
CA ILE A 147 -7.73 -8.12 1.86
C ILE A 147 -6.72 -7.16 1.23
N ILE A 148 -6.75 -5.87 1.61
CA ILE A 148 -5.76 -4.90 1.14
C ILE A 148 -4.35 -5.38 1.51
N LEU A 149 -4.12 -5.83 2.75
CA LEU A 149 -2.82 -6.30 3.20
C LEU A 149 -2.29 -7.44 2.31
N GLY A 150 -3.12 -8.44 2.02
CA GLY A 150 -2.76 -9.54 1.12
C GLY A 150 -2.45 -9.08 -0.31
N LYS A 151 -3.21 -8.12 -0.84
CA LYS A 151 -3.03 -7.60 -2.21
C LYS A 151 -1.81 -6.69 -2.36
N ILE A 152 -1.50 -5.87 -1.36
CA ILE A 152 -0.29 -5.05 -1.36
C ILE A 152 0.95 -5.95 -1.34
N ASN A 153 0.83 -7.12 -0.69
CA ASN A 153 1.87 -8.14 -0.61
C ASN A 153 3.17 -7.61 0.02
N ASP A 154 3.03 -6.96 1.18
CA ASP A 154 4.14 -6.49 2.00
C ASP A 154 4.27 -7.39 3.24
N GLU A 155 5.41 -8.05 3.38
CA GLU A 155 5.69 -9.02 4.45
C GLU A 155 5.61 -8.39 5.86
N SER A 156 5.73 -7.07 6.00
CA SER A 156 5.52 -6.40 7.29
C SER A 156 4.10 -6.57 7.86
N ALA A 157 3.13 -7.00 7.03
CA ALA A 157 1.78 -7.33 7.47
C ALA A 157 1.63 -8.75 8.05
N VAL A 158 2.60 -9.65 7.86
CA VAL A 158 2.50 -11.08 8.25
C VAL A 158 2.18 -11.24 9.75
N PRO A 159 2.86 -10.56 10.69
CA PRO A 159 2.55 -10.74 12.11
C PRO A 159 1.12 -10.32 12.48
N ALA A 160 0.61 -9.27 11.83
CA ALA A 160 -0.76 -8.82 12.06
C ALA A 160 -1.80 -9.79 11.48
N LEU A 161 -1.51 -10.37 10.31
CA LEU A 161 -2.38 -11.38 9.69
C LEU A 161 -2.39 -12.69 10.48
N GLU A 162 -1.25 -13.11 11.04
CA GLU A 162 -1.18 -14.24 11.96
C GLU A 162 -2.05 -14.03 13.20
N GLU A 163 -1.97 -12.84 13.81
CA GLU A 163 -2.79 -12.52 14.98
C GLU A 163 -4.29 -12.63 14.66
N ILE A 164 -4.72 -12.10 13.51
CA ILE A 164 -6.10 -12.20 13.03
C ILE A 164 -6.49 -13.67 12.79
N LEU A 165 -5.64 -14.45 12.13
CA LEU A 165 -5.86 -15.87 11.88
C LEU A 165 -6.06 -16.68 13.17
N ASN A 166 -5.48 -16.23 14.28
CA ASN A 166 -5.49 -16.94 15.55
C ASN A 166 -6.53 -16.47 16.56
N LYS A 167 -6.87 -15.18 16.60
CA LYS A 167 -7.67 -14.58 17.68
C LYS A 167 -9.02 -14.02 17.25
N GLU A 168 -9.23 -13.78 15.96
CA GLU A 168 -10.47 -13.18 15.44
C GLU A 168 -11.52 -14.23 15.07
N PRO A 169 -12.80 -13.84 14.87
CA PRO A 169 -13.84 -14.78 14.45
C PRO A 169 -13.60 -15.32 13.02
N LEU A 170 -14.27 -16.42 12.68
CA LEU A 170 -14.08 -17.17 11.43
C LEU A 170 -14.17 -16.28 10.17
N GLU A 171 -15.08 -15.31 10.19
CA GLU A 171 -15.30 -14.34 9.12
C GLU A 171 -14.08 -13.46 8.82
N LEU A 172 -13.19 -13.27 9.79
CA LEU A 172 -11.92 -12.55 9.65
C LEU A 172 -10.72 -13.49 9.47
N GLN A 173 -10.78 -14.69 10.07
CA GLN A 173 -9.76 -15.72 9.89
C GLN A 173 -9.66 -16.17 8.42
N MET A 174 -10.79 -16.31 7.72
CA MET A 174 -10.82 -16.72 6.31
C MET A 174 -10.10 -15.71 5.39
N PRO A 175 -10.42 -14.39 5.42
CA PRO A 175 -9.64 -13.38 4.70
C PRO A 175 -8.16 -13.34 5.10
N ALA A 176 -7.82 -13.58 6.37
CA ALA A 176 -6.43 -13.60 6.82
C ALA A 176 -5.66 -14.78 6.22
N ALA A 177 -6.26 -15.98 6.22
CA ALA A 177 -5.69 -17.16 5.57
C ALA A 177 -5.50 -16.93 4.06
N TYR A 178 -6.50 -16.33 3.40
CA TYR A 178 -6.41 -15.94 2.00
C TYR A 178 -5.27 -14.93 1.77
N ALA A 179 -5.17 -13.89 2.60
CA ALA A 179 -4.15 -12.86 2.48
C ALA A 179 -2.74 -13.44 2.65
N LEU A 180 -2.51 -14.26 3.66
CA LEU A 180 -1.24 -14.98 3.86
C LEU A 180 -0.89 -15.88 2.65
N GLY A 181 -1.89 -16.56 2.09
CA GLY A 181 -1.73 -17.38 0.87
C GLY A 181 -1.45 -16.58 -0.40
N GLU A 182 -1.94 -15.34 -0.50
CA GLU A 182 -1.59 -14.42 -1.58
C GLU A 182 -0.16 -13.89 -1.43
N MET A 183 0.31 -13.72 -0.19
CA MET A 183 1.65 -13.20 0.07
C MET A 183 2.76 -14.18 -0.30
N ARG A 184 2.57 -15.46 0.04
CA ARG A 184 3.49 -16.57 -0.30
C ARG A 184 4.92 -16.38 0.21
N SER A 185 5.12 -15.59 1.27
CA SER A 185 6.39 -15.59 1.99
C SER A 185 6.56 -16.93 2.71
N GLU A 186 7.81 -17.34 2.95
CA GLU A 186 8.11 -18.58 3.69
C GLU A 186 7.43 -18.56 5.06
N GLU A 187 7.53 -17.43 5.76
CA GLU A 187 6.86 -17.18 7.04
C GLU A 187 5.33 -17.34 6.95
N ALA A 188 4.68 -16.77 5.93
CA ALA A 188 3.23 -16.89 5.77
C ALA A 188 2.80 -18.35 5.51
N MET A 189 3.60 -19.11 4.76
CA MET A 189 3.33 -20.53 4.50
C MET A 189 3.51 -21.38 5.75
N ASP A 190 4.52 -21.09 6.56
CA ASP A 190 4.77 -21.78 7.83
C ASP A 190 3.63 -21.52 8.83
N ILE A 191 3.15 -20.27 8.94
CA ILE A 191 2.00 -19.91 9.77
C ILE A 191 0.75 -20.70 9.35
N LEU A 192 0.47 -20.80 8.05
CA LEU A 192 -0.68 -21.55 7.54
C LEU A 192 -0.55 -23.06 7.83
N ASN A 193 0.64 -23.64 7.67
CA ASN A 193 0.90 -25.03 8.00
C ASN A 193 0.75 -25.30 9.51
N GLU A 194 1.29 -24.42 10.36
CA GLU A 194 1.16 -24.53 11.80
C GLU A 194 -0.30 -24.45 12.25
N LYS A 195 -1.08 -23.54 11.65
CA LYS A 195 -2.52 -23.42 11.91
C LYS A 195 -3.27 -24.70 11.55
N LEU A 196 -2.90 -25.34 10.44
CA LEU A 196 -3.48 -26.62 10.03
C LEU A 196 -3.14 -27.75 11.01
N LEU A 197 -1.89 -27.82 11.49
CA LEU A 197 -1.41 -28.84 12.43
C LEU A 197 -2.07 -28.73 13.81
N LYS A 198 -2.35 -27.51 14.29
CA LYS A 198 -3.04 -27.28 15.56
C LYS A 198 -4.52 -27.68 15.55
N GLY A 199 -5.07 -27.95 14.37
CA GLY A 199 -6.51 -28.13 14.17
C GLY A 199 -7.24 -26.78 14.11
N CYS A 200 -8.15 -26.65 13.16
CA CYS A 200 -8.94 -25.45 12.97
C CYS A 200 -10.36 -25.81 12.50
N ASP A 201 -11.24 -24.81 12.43
CA ASP A 201 -12.60 -25.00 11.92
C ASP A 201 -12.56 -25.60 10.49
N PRO A 202 -13.43 -26.56 10.12
CA PRO A 202 -13.42 -27.20 8.80
C PRO A 202 -13.50 -26.23 7.62
N GLN A 203 -14.20 -25.10 7.79
CA GLN A 203 -14.30 -24.07 6.76
C GLN A 203 -12.98 -23.31 6.61
N LEU A 204 -12.32 -23.00 7.72
CA LEU A 204 -10.98 -22.41 7.72
C LEU A 204 -9.94 -23.39 7.16
N GLU A 205 -10.02 -24.66 7.54
CA GLU A 205 -9.13 -25.72 7.04
C GLU A 205 -9.17 -25.80 5.51
N LYS A 206 -10.36 -25.75 4.91
CA LYS A 206 -10.53 -25.72 3.46
C LYS A 206 -9.86 -24.50 2.83
N GLU A 207 -10.04 -23.32 3.40
CA GLU A 207 -9.44 -22.08 2.89
C GLU A 207 -7.91 -22.12 2.98
N ILE A 208 -7.36 -22.58 4.11
CA ILE A 208 -5.91 -22.77 4.30
C ILE A 208 -5.35 -23.74 3.25
N LYS A 209 -6.03 -24.87 3.00
CA LYS A 209 -5.61 -25.80 1.96
C LYS A 209 -5.65 -25.18 0.56
N ILE A 210 -6.65 -24.35 0.25
CA ILE A 210 -6.73 -23.61 -1.02
C ILE A 210 -5.58 -22.60 -1.14
N ALA A 211 -5.31 -21.85 -0.07
CA ALA A 211 -4.22 -20.89 0.02
C ALA A 211 -2.86 -21.57 -0.22
N LEU A 212 -2.61 -22.72 0.41
CA LEU A 212 -1.40 -23.53 0.24
C LEU A 212 -1.33 -24.18 -1.16
N ALA A 213 -2.46 -24.63 -1.72
CA ALA A 213 -2.54 -25.29 -3.02
C ALA A 213 -2.34 -24.33 -4.20
N LYS A 214 -2.47 -23.01 -4.01
CA LYS A 214 -2.21 -21.94 -4.99
C LYS A 214 -0.72 -21.83 -5.34
N LYS A 215 -0.11 -22.92 -5.79
CA LYS A 215 1.25 -22.96 -6.34
C LYS A 215 1.19 -22.59 -7.83
N GLY A 216 1.74 -21.44 -8.21
CA GLY A 216 2.25 -21.28 -9.59
C GLY A 216 1.70 -20.18 -10.50
N THR A 217 0.76 -19.32 -10.12
CA THR A 217 0.43 -18.14 -10.95
C THR A 217 0.48 -16.85 -10.14
N ARG A 218 1.24 -15.87 -10.66
CA ARG A 218 1.35 -14.50 -10.15
C ARG A 218 0.01 -13.82 -10.42
N ASN A 219 -0.74 -13.48 -9.37
CA ASN A 219 -2.16 -13.10 -9.45
C ASN A 219 -2.35 -11.66 -9.98
N LYS A 220 -2.04 -11.42 -11.26
CA LYS A 220 -2.36 -10.17 -11.95
C LYS A 220 -3.78 -10.16 -12.57
N ASP A 221 -4.41 -11.34 -12.66
CA ASP A 221 -5.56 -11.56 -13.56
C ASP A 221 -6.89 -11.84 -12.85
N LYS A 222 -6.96 -11.79 -11.52
CA LYS A 222 -8.22 -11.98 -10.79
C LYS A 222 -8.81 -10.63 -10.42
N GLY A 223 -9.92 -10.29 -11.09
CA GLY A 223 -10.80 -9.18 -10.74
C GLY A 223 -11.29 -9.25 -9.28
N PRO A 224 -12.04 -8.23 -8.82
CA PRO A 224 -12.38 -8.06 -7.42
C PRO A 224 -13.02 -9.33 -6.82
N TRP A 225 -12.33 -9.88 -5.82
CA TRP A 225 -12.82 -10.94 -4.95
C TRP A 225 -14.04 -10.40 -4.20
N TRP A 226 -15.22 -10.90 -4.51
CA TRP A 226 -16.41 -10.79 -3.66
C TRP A 226 -16.96 -12.21 -3.48
N PRO A 227 -17.35 -12.62 -2.27
CA PRO A 227 -18.00 -13.91 -2.06
C PRO A 227 -19.43 -13.79 -2.62
N GLY A 228 -19.60 -14.18 -3.88
CA GLY A 228 -20.89 -14.15 -4.56
C GLY A 228 -20.94 -14.89 -5.90
N LYS A 229 -19.85 -15.56 -6.28
CA LYS A 229 -19.88 -16.59 -7.32
C LYS A 229 -19.09 -17.78 -6.81
N GLU A 230 -19.80 -18.85 -6.49
CA GLU A 230 -19.20 -20.16 -6.33
C GLU A 230 -18.33 -20.45 -7.56
N PRO A 231 -17.09 -20.95 -7.40
CA PRO A 231 -16.38 -21.50 -8.53
C PRO A 231 -17.24 -22.63 -9.09
N VAL A 232 -17.63 -22.49 -10.37
CA VAL A 232 -18.26 -23.57 -11.13
C VAL A 232 -17.37 -24.81 -10.98
N PRO A 233 -17.91 -25.99 -10.65
CA PRO A 233 -17.11 -27.20 -10.62
C PRO A 233 -16.44 -27.35 -11.98
N THR A 234 -15.12 -27.29 -12.01
CA THR A 234 -14.38 -27.77 -13.18
C THR A 234 -14.38 -29.28 -13.04
N ASP A 235 -15.36 -29.91 -13.69
CA ASP A 235 -15.34 -31.34 -13.93
C ASP A 235 -14.06 -31.69 -14.69
N SER A 236 -13.20 -32.46 -14.03
CA SER A 236 -12.19 -33.34 -14.63
C SER A 236 -11.71 -34.35 -13.61
#